data_AF-A0A191UGW8-F1
#
_entry.id   AF-A0A191UGW8-F1
#
_cell.length_a   1.000
_cell.length_b   1.000
_cell.length_c   1.000
_cell.angle_alpha   90.00
_cell.angle_beta   90.00
_cell.angle_gamma   90.00
#
_symmetry.space_group_name_H-M   'P 1'
#
loop_
_entity.id
_entity.type
_entity.pdbx_description
1 polymer ?
#
loop_
_entity_poly.entity_id
_entity_poly.type
_entity_poly.pdbx_seq_one_letter_code
_entity_poly.pdbx_strand_id
1 'polypeptide(L)'
;MALGFNPNGLNEKENSHQKWWGFCLFKYAMRMSNSKPLTKHERIRRVTILCCHAMRNIAFYRAGWRGKQIRVKEQYDVAANSNFLDVAILDWCKLFADKDGKHHWKKVVEDRAGFEVGLYSHLKISKKEFKVYVRDVLKYRNKFLAHLDDERVMYPPKLRLARNAALYLYDYLRCDPVASGSIVNVELTGKRFYAALYAHALFVSVKK
;
A
#
# COMPACT_ATOMS: atom_id res chain seq x y z
N MET A 1 -2.41 70.63 2.28
CA MET A 1 -2.83 69.95 1.05
C MET A 1 -2.76 68.45 1.33
N ALA A 2 -3.89 67.86 1.72
CA ALA A 2 -3.99 66.46 2.15
C ALA A 2 -4.27 65.58 0.92
N LEU A 3 -3.44 64.56 0.70
CA LEU A 3 -3.70 63.52 -0.29
C LEU A 3 -4.22 62.27 0.45
N GLY A 4 -5.49 61.98 0.22
CA GLY A 4 -6.23 60.87 0.83
C GLY A 4 -5.84 59.52 0.25
N PHE A 5 -5.68 58.55 1.12
CA PHE A 5 -5.52 57.13 0.81
C PHE A 5 -6.93 56.50 0.79
N ASN A 6 -7.35 55.91 -0.34
CA ASN A 6 -8.61 55.18 -0.47
C ASN A 6 -8.32 53.66 -0.42
N PRO A 7 -8.77 52.91 0.60
CA PRO A 7 -8.42 51.50 0.74
C PRO A 7 -9.41 50.51 0.09
N ASN A 8 -10.44 50.95 -0.64
CA ASN A 8 -11.51 50.06 -1.12
C ASN A 8 -11.41 49.69 -2.61
N GLY A 9 -10.28 49.08 -3.00
CA GLY A 9 -10.00 48.70 -4.39
C GLY A 9 -9.64 47.24 -4.63
N LEU A 10 -10.16 46.28 -3.85
CA LEU A 10 -9.90 44.84 -4.05
C LEU A 10 -11.19 44.03 -4.24
N ASN A 11 -11.60 43.96 -5.51
CA ASN A 11 -12.07 42.78 -6.25
C ASN A 11 -12.98 41.76 -5.51
N GLU A 12 -14.29 41.98 -5.58
CA GLU A 12 -15.36 41.12 -5.02
C GLU A 12 -15.59 39.78 -5.76
N LYS A 13 -14.76 39.42 -6.77
CA LYS A 13 -15.01 38.23 -7.61
C LYS A 13 -14.18 36.98 -7.29
N GLU A 14 -13.17 37.05 -6.40
CA GLU A 14 -12.34 35.87 -6.05
C GLU A 14 -12.89 35.03 -4.89
N ASN A 15 -13.92 35.51 -4.19
CA ASN A 15 -14.37 34.91 -2.91
C ASN A 15 -15.48 33.86 -3.05
N SER A 16 -16.09 33.68 -4.23
CA SER A 16 -17.14 32.67 -4.44
C SER A 16 -16.54 31.29 -4.70
N HIS A 17 -15.52 31.17 -5.54
CA HIS A 17 -14.90 29.88 -5.87
C HIS A 17 -14.27 29.21 -4.63
N GLN A 18 -13.53 29.93 -3.79
CA GLN A 18 -12.94 29.37 -2.55
C GLN A 18 -14.00 28.90 -1.55
N LYS A 19 -15.15 29.58 -1.45
CA LYS A 19 -16.29 29.13 -0.61
C LYS A 19 -16.95 27.87 -1.15
N TRP A 20 -17.03 27.69 -2.47
CA TRP A 20 -17.57 26.46 -3.08
C TRP A 20 -16.63 25.25 -2.91
N TRP A 21 -15.31 25.43 -3.02
CA TRP A 21 -14.34 24.37 -2.73
C TRP A 21 -14.39 23.93 -1.26
N GLY A 22 -14.48 24.89 -0.32
CA GLY A 22 -14.65 24.60 1.10
C GLY A 22 -15.96 23.86 1.41
N PHE A 23 -17.07 24.24 0.79
CA PHE A 23 -18.37 23.60 1.04
C PHE A 23 -18.49 22.20 0.42
N CYS A 24 -17.87 21.96 -0.75
CA CYS A 24 -17.79 20.63 -1.36
C CYS A 24 -16.87 19.69 -0.59
N LEU A 25 -15.68 20.14 -0.14
CA LEU A 25 -14.79 19.36 0.72
C LEU A 25 -15.43 19.07 2.08
N PHE A 26 -16.17 20.02 2.66
CA PHE A 26 -16.88 19.83 3.93
C PHE A 26 -18.07 18.88 3.80
N LYS A 27 -18.87 18.98 2.73
CA LYS A 27 -19.94 18.01 2.45
C LYS A 27 -19.39 16.62 2.14
N TYR A 28 -18.26 16.51 1.43
CA TYR A 28 -17.62 15.22 1.15
C TYR A 28 -17.02 14.61 2.42
N ALA A 29 -16.38 15.41 3.28
CA ALA A 29 -15.87 15.00 4.58
C ALA A 29 -16.98 14.60 5.57
N MET A 30 -18.08 15.36 5.65
CA MET A 30 -19.26 15.00 6.45
C MET A 30 -19.92 13.72 5.95
N ARG A 31 -20.03 13.53 4.62
CA ARG A 31 -20.58 12.30 4.02
C ARG A 31 -19.68 11.07 4.25
N MET A 32 -18.37 11.26 4.42
CA MET A 32 -17.44 10.21 4.84
C MET A 32 -17.52 9.87 6.34
N SER A 33 -18.01 10.78 7.18
CA SER A 33 -18.16 10.57 8.63
C SER A 33 -19.37 9.73 9.04
N ASN A 34 -20.34 9.51 8.14
CA ASN A 34 -21.55 8.71 8.39
C ASN A 34 -21.44 7.23 7.97
N SER A 35 -20.26 6.74 7.58
CA SER A 35 -20.08 5.33 7.28
C SER A 35 -19.91 4.52 8.57
N LYS A 36 -20.75 3.49 8.76
CA LYS A 36 -20.62 2.57 9.89
C LYS A 36 -19.17 2.03 9.95
N PRO A 37 -18.53 1.96 11.13
CA PRO A 37 -17.21 1.37 11.26
C PRO A 37 -17.19 -0.06 10.70
N LEU A 38 -16.07 -0.43 10.06
CA LEU A 38 -15.92 -1.79 9.53
C LEU A 38 -16.06 -2.81 10.65
N THR A 39 -16.90 -3.81 10.42
CA THR A 39 -16.97 -5.01 11.26
C THR A 39 -15.62 -5.74 11.26
N LYS A 40 -15.41 -6.60 12.25
CA LYS A 40 -14.18 -7.42 12.34
C LYS A 40 -13.99 -8.28 11.08
N HIS A 41 -15.04 -8.93 10.61
CA HIS A 41 -15.03 -9.78 9.40
C HIS A 41 -14.69 -8.99 8.12
N GLU A 42 -15.33 -7.83 7.90
CA GLU A 42 -15.02 -6.99 6.75
C GLU A 42 -13.58 -6.50 6.77
N ARG A 43 -13.06 -6.17 7.96
CA ARG A 43 -11.68 -5.72 8.11
C ARG A 43 -10.69 -6.84 7.79
N ILE A 44 -10.91 -8.05 8.31
CA ILE A 44 -10.09 -9.24 8.01
C ILE A 44 -10.08 -9.52 6.51
N ARG A 45 -11.26 -9.48 5.87
CA ARG A 45 -11.37 -9.66 4.41
C ARG A 45 -10.55 -8.63 3.64
N ARG A 46 -10.66 -7.35 3.99
CA ARG A 46 -9.91 -6.26 3.34
C ARG A 46 -8.40 -6.37 3.58
N VAL A 47 -7.96 -6.71 4.78
CA VAL A 47 -6.54 -6.97 5.08
C VAL A 47 -6.02 -8.13 4.24
N THR A 48 -6.79 -9.20 4.11
CA THR A 48 -6.43 -10.36 3.29
C THR A 48 -6.32 -10.01 1.81
N ILE A 49 -7.27 -9.23 1.28
CA ILE A 49 -7.22 -8.71 -0.10
C ILE A 49 -5.94 -7.90 -0.32
N LEU A 50 -5.58 -7.01 0.61
CA LEU A 50 -4.36 -6.21 0.53
C LEU A 50 -3.10 -7.09 0.55
N CYS A 51 -3.07 -8.17 1.35
CA CYS A 51 -1.96 -9.13 1.32
C CYS A 51 -1.84 -9.77 -0.08
N CYS A 52 -2.95 -10.22 -0.65
CA CYS A 52 -3.00 -10.79 -2.00
C CYS A 52 -2.57 -9.78 -3.07
N HIS A 53 -2.99 -8.52 -2.96
CA HIS A 53 -2.61 -7.46 -3.90
C HIS A 53 -1.12 -7.15 -3.83
N ALA A 54 -0.56 -7.00 -2.62
CA ALA A 54 0.87 -6.80 -2.44
C ALA A 54 1.67 -7.97 -3.03
N MET A 55 1.27 -9.22 -2.74
CA MET A 55 1.93 -10.41 -3.30
C MET A 55 1.84 -10.48 -4.82
N ARG A 56 0.66 -10.24 -5.40
CA ARG A 56 0.43 -10.23 -6.85
C ARG A 56 1.31 -9.22 -7.56
N ASN A 57 1.28 -7.98 -7.08
CA ASN A 57 2.02 -6.90 -7.71
C ASN A 57 3.54 -7.09 -7.56
N ILE A 58 4.04 -7.63 -6.43
CA ILE A 58 5.46 -8.03 -6.32
C ILE A 58 5.79 -9.16 -7.30
N ALA A 59 4.89 -10.12 -7.51
CA ALA A 59 5.10 -11.20 -8.47
C ALA A 59 5.21 -10.65 -9.90
N PHE A 60 4.29 -9.76 -10.28
CA PHE A 60 4.25 -9.16 -11.61
C PHE A 60 5.45 -8.25 -11.87
N TYR A 61 5.79 -7.39 -10.91
CA TYR A 61 7.00 -6.58 -10.97
C TYR A 61 8.22 -7.46 -11.21
N ARG A 62 8.40 -8.51 -10.39
CA ARG A 62 9.54 -9.43 -10.52
C ARG A 62 9.55 -10.15 -11.87
N ALA A 63 8.39 -10.52 -12.41
CA ALA A 63 8.30 -11.22 -13.69
C ALA A 63 8.73 -10.33 -14.86
N GLY A 64 8.52 -9.02 -14.77
CA GLY A 64 8.97 -8.03 -15.75
C GLY A 64 10.49 -7.89 -15.89
N TRP A 65 11.29 -8.47 -14.99
CA TRP A 65 12.76 -8.39 -15.04
C TRP A 65 13.41 -9.70 -15.50
N ARG A 66 14.57 -9.56 -16.16
CA ARG A 66 15.56 -10.61 -16.42
C ARG A 66 16.91 -10.10 -15.92
N GLY A 67 17.31 -10.55 -14.72
CA GLY A 67 18.49 -10.01 -14.05
C GLY A 67 18.30 -8.52 -13.74
N LYS A 68 19.19 -7.67 -14.26
CA LYS A 68 19.15 -6.21 -14.07
C LYS A 68 18.45 -5.46 -15.22
N GLN A 69 17.88 -6.19 -16.19
CA GLN A 69 17.21 -5.59 -17.35
C GLN A 69 15.71 -5.87 -17.31
N ILE A 70 14.91 -4.89 -17.73
CA ILE A 70 13.49 -5.11 -17.99
C ILE A 70 13.34 -5.97 -19.25
N ARG A 71 12.41 -6.91 -19.23
CA ARG A 71 12.20 -7.88 -20.32
C ARG A 71 11.67 -7.22 -21.58
N VAL A 72 10.66 -6.37 -21.42
CA VAL A 72 10.00 -5.63 -22.50
C VAL A 72 10.26 -4.15 -22.26
N LYS A 73 10.81 -3.47 -23.27
CA LYS A 73 11.25 -2.07 -23.17
C LYS A 73 10.24 -1.06 -23.73
N GLU A 74 9.09 -1.54 -24.20
CA GLU A 74 7.99 -0.68 -24.63
C GLU A 74 7.51 0.20 -23.49
N GLN A 75 7.23 1.47 -23.79
CA GLN A 75 6.88 2.46 -22.77
C GLN A 75 5.70 2.01 -21.90
N TYR A 76 4.70 1.36 -22.51
CA TYR A 76 3.56 0.79 -21.80
C TYR A 76 3.98 -0.30 -20.79
N ASP A 77 4.78 -1.28 -21.20
CA ASP A 77 5.21 -2.38 -20.33
C ASP A 77 6.17 -1.90 -19.24
N VAL A 78 7.03 -0.92 -19.54
CA VAL A 78 7.89 -0.25 -18.55
C VAL A 78 7.03 0.45 -17.48
N ALA A 79 6.04 1.25 -17.91
CA ALA A 79 5.14 1.94 -17.00
C ALA A 79 4.29 0.96 -16.17
N ALA A 80 3.75 -0.08 -16.79
CA ALA A 80 2.99 -1.12 -16.11
C ALA A 80 3.83 -1.84 -15.05
N ASN A 81 5.09 -2.18 -15.38
CA ASN A 81 6.01 -2.81 -14.45
C ASN A 81 6.28 -1.91 -13.24
N SER A 82 6.61 -0.63 -13.45
CA SER A 82 6.80 0.33 -12.37
C SER A 82 5.55 0.48 -11.50
N ASN A 83 4.36 0.55 -12.09
CA ASN A 83 3.11 0.64 -11.35
C ASN A 83 2.85 -0.58 -10.45
N PHE A 84 3.28 -1.78 -10.86
CA PHE A 84 3.20 -2.95 -9.98
C PHE A 84 4.05 -2.77 -8.71
N LEU A 85 5.26 -2.20 -8.82
CA LEU A 85 6.05 -1.88 -7.63
C LEU A 85 5.29 -0.89 -6.72
N ASP A 86 4.78 0.18 -7.28
CA ASP A 86 4.18 1.27 -6.52
C ASP A 86 2.91 0.84 -5.80
N VAL A 87 2.02 0.12 -6.50
CA VAL A 87 0.81 -0.45 -5.89
C VAL A 87 1.16 -1.47 -4.81
N ALA A 88 2.17 -2.32 -5.04
CA ALA A 88 2.61 -3.26 -4.00
C ALA A 88 3.05 -2.54 -2.72
N ILE A 89 3.82 -1.45 -2.85
CA ILE A 89 4.30 -0.68 -1.70
C ILE A 89 3.16 0.06 -1.00
N LEU A 90 2.23 0.66 -1.74
CA LEU A 90 1.05 1.32 -1.16
C LEU A 90 0.20 0.34 -0.36
N ASP A 91 -0.09 -0.84 -0.90
CA ASP A 91 -0.87 -1.85 -0.20
C ASP A 91 -0.12 -2.43 1.00
N TRP A 92 1.20 -2.62 0.89
CA TRP A 92 2.02 -3.06 2.01
C TRP A 92 2.08 -2.01 3.14
N CYS A 93 2.14 -0.73 2.82
CA CYS A 93 2.14 0.35 3.82
C CYS A 93 0.85 0.35 4.66
N LYS A 94 -0.31 0.15 4.01
CA LYS A 94 -1.61 0.04 4.71
C LYS A 94 -1.61 -1.08 5.75
N LEU A 95 -0.86 -2.17 5.48
CA LEU A 95 -0.78 -3.35 6.33
C LEU A 95 0.19 -3.15 7.50
N PHE A 96 1.40 -2.62 7.26
CA PHE A 96 2.50 -2.69 8.22
C PHE A 96 3.07 -1.34 8.67
N ALA A 97 2.77 -0.26 7.97
CA ALA A 97 3.41 1.03 8.18
C ALA A 97 2.44 2.08 8.74
N ASP A 98 1.21 2.10 8.24
CA ASP A 98 0.16 3.03 8.65
C ASP A 98 -0.50 2.57 9.95
N LYS A 99 0.13 2.83 11.09
CA LYS A 99 -0.32 2.36 12.42
C LYS A 99 -1.76 2.74 12.76
N ASP A 100 -2.18 3.93 12.34
CA ASP A 100 -3.53 4.47 12.54
C ASP A 100 -4.49 4.10 11.40
N GLY A 101 -3.97 3.45 10.35
CA GLY A 101 -4.71 3.03 9.18
C GLY A 101 -5.77 1.97 9.50
N LYS A 102 -6.87 2.02 8.75
CA LYS A 102 -8.01 1.09 8.92
C LYS A 102 -7.62 -0.38 8.72
N HIS A 103 -6.56 -0.66 7.97
CA HIS A 103 -6.15 -2.00 7.57
C HIS A 103 -4.82 -2.45 8.18
N HIS A 104 -4.31 -1.73 9.19
CA HIS A 104 -3.08 -2.12 9.86
C HIS A 104 -3.25 -3.49 10.53
N TRP A 105 -2.25 -4.37 10.43
CA TRP A 105 -2.34 -5.76 10.91
C TRP A 105 -2.78 -5.88 12.39
N LYS A 106 -2.38 -4.92 13.24
CA LYS A 106 -2.78 -4.86 14.67
C LYS A 106 -4.29 -4.76 14.90
N LYS A 107 -5.07 -4.39 13.88
CA LYS A 107 -6.52 -4.28 13.94
C LYS A 107 -7.24 -5.61 13.68
N VAL A 108 -6.52 -6.62 13.19
CA VAL A 108 -7.08 -7.95 12.86
C VAL A 108 -6.37 -9.11 13.55
N VAL A 109 -5.19 -8.87 14.13
CA VAL A 109 -4.44 -9.85 14.92
C VAL A 109 -4.68 -9.61 16.42
N GLU A 110 -5.17 -10.63 17.11
CA GLU A 110 -5.42 -10.60 18.57
C GLU A 110 -4.12 -10.78 19.36
N ASP A 111 -3.42 -11.91 19.17
CA ASP A 111 -2.10 -12.13 19.76
C ASP A 111 -1.00 -11.36 18.99
N ARG A 112 -0.86 -10.09 19.34
CA ARG A 112 0.11 -9.20 18.70
C ARG A 112 1.56 -9.55 19.05
N ALA A 113 1.80 -10.05 20.26
CA ALA A 113 3.15 -10.35 20.73
C ALA A 113 3.68 -11.61 20.04
N GLY A 114 2.88 -12.69 20.03
CA GLY A 114 3.22 -13.92 19.31
C GLY A 114 3.33 -13.68 17.80
N PHE A 115 2.44 -12.87 17.22
CA PHE A 115 2.55 -12.49 15.81
C PHE A 115 3.86 -11.76 15.48
N GLU A 116 4.29 -10.78 16.29
CA GLU A 116 5.55 -10.06 16.05
C GLU A 116 6.75 -11.03 16.11
N VAL A 117 6.81 -11.89 17.13
CA VAL A 117 7.88 -12.88 17.28
C VAL A 117 7.93 -13.83 16.07
N GLY A 118 6.78 -14.39 15.68
CA GLY A 118 6.69 -15.30 14.54
C GLY A 118 7.00 -14.61 13.20
N LEU A 119 6.56 -13.36 13.01
CA LEU A 119 6.87 -12.57 11.82
C LEU A 119 8.39 -12.35 11.68
N TYR A 120 9.06 -11.93 12.76
CA TYR A 120 10.50 -11.66 12.74
C TYR A 120 11.31 -12.94 12.49
N SER A 121 10.91 -14.04 13.12
CA SER A 121 11.47 -15.37 12.85
C SER A 121 11.29 -15.78 11.38
N HIS A 122 10.09 -15.63 10.82
CA HIS A 122 9.79 -15.94 9.42
C HIS A 122 10.62 -15.10 8.43
N LEU A 123 10.82 -13.81 8.74
CA LEU A 123 11.61 -12.90 7.91
C LEU A 123 13.13 -13.10 8.06
N LYS A 124 13.56 -13.78 9.14
CA LYS A 124 14.96 -13.94 9.56
C LYS A 124 15.65 -12.61 9.84
N ILE A 125 14.96 -11.73 10.56
CA ILE A 125 15.47 -10.41 10.97
C ILE A 125 14.98 -10.09 12.39
N SER A 126 15.65 -9.17 13.07
CA SER A 126 15.25 -8.64 14.36
C SER A 126 14.09 -7.63 14.27
N LYS A 127 13.45 -7.36 15.41
CA LYS A 127 12.49 -6.25 15.55
C LYS A 127 13.07 -4.90 15.15
N LYS A 128 14.35 -4.66 15.45
CA LYS A 128 15.05 -3.41 15.11
C LYS A 128 15.19 -3.28 13.60
N GLU A 129 15.64 -4.33 12.92
CA GLU A 129 15.75 -4.36 11.46
C GLU A 129 14.40 -4.23 10.77
N PHE A 130 13.34 -4.85 11.29
CA PHE A 130 12.00 -4.67 10.73
C PHE A 130 11.51 -3.22 10.87
N LYS A 131 11.79 -2.54 12.00
CA LYS A 131 11.47 -1.12 12.17
C LYS A 131 12.22 -0.23 11.19
N VAL A 132 13.49 -0.52 10.92
CA VAL A 132 14.28 0.18 9.89
C VAL A 132 13.65 -0.06 8.53
N TYR A 133 13.35 -1.31 8.19
CA TYR A 133 12.70 -1.65 6.92
C TYR A 133 11.37 -0.93 6.71
N VAL A 134 10.49 -0.88 7.72
CA VAL A 134 9.21 -0.14 7.65
C VAL A 134 9.46 1.35 7.35
N ARG A 135 10.49 1.95 7.97
CA ARG A 135 10.87 3.35 7.74
C ARG A 135 11.33 3.57 6.30
N ASP A 136 12.14 2.67 5.76
CA ASP A 136 12.63 2.77 4.39
C ASP A 136 11.49 2.66 3.37
N VAL A 137 10.54 1.74 3.59
CA VAL A 137 9.34 1.60 2.75
C VAL A 137 8.46 2.85 2.83
N LEU A 138 8.26 3.42 4.03
CA LEU A 138 7.53 4.68 4.21
C LEU A 138 8.21 5.85 3.52
N LYS A 139 9.54 5.92 3.61
CA LYS A 139 10.33 6.93 2.91
C LYS A 139 10.09 6.83 1.40
N TYR A 140 10.17 5.62 0.84
CA TYR A 140 9.88 5.40 -0.57
C TYR A 140 8.49 5.90 -0.96
N ARG A 141 7.45 5.52 -0.19
CA ARG A 141 6.07 5.97 -0.44
C ARG A 141 5.96 7.49 -0.43
N ASN A 142 6.42 8.13 0.65
CA ASN A 142 6.24 9.57 0.82
C ASN A 142 7.03 10.35 -0.24
N LYS A 143 8.31 10.01 -0.42
CA LYS A 143 9.22 10.77 -1.27
C LYS A 143 8.98 10.55 -2.76
N PHE A 144 8.63 9.34 -3.18
CA PHE A 144 8.57 9.01 -4.61
C PHE A 144 7.16 8.74 -5.14
N LEU A 145 6.22 8.28 -4.30
CA LEU A 145 4.85 7.97 -4.76
C LEU A 145 3.85 9.09 -4.47
N ALA A 146 3.95 9.69 -3.28
CA ALA A 146 2.96 10.66 -2.82
C ALA A 146 3.33 12.10 -3.21
N HIS A 147 4.61 12.46 -3.14
CA HIS A 147 5.03 13.85 -3.27
C HIS A 147 5.96 14.10 -4.47
N LEU A 148 6.59 13.06 -5.03
CA LEU A 148 7.64 13.18 -6.05
C LEU A 148 8.63 14.31 -5.66
N ASP A 149 9.16 14.20 -4.44
CA ASP A 149 10.04 15.18 -3.81
C ASP A 149 11.39 15.29 -4.53
N ASP A 150 12.23 16.25 -4.12
CA ASP A 150 13.54 16.58 -4.71
C ASP A 150 14.60 15.45 -4.74
N GLU A 151 14.30 14.25 -4.24
CA GLU A 151 15.23 13.13 -4.28
C GLU A 151 15.42 12.65 -5.73
N ARG A 152 16.60 12.92 -6.29
CA ARG A 152 16.93 12.61 -7.70
C ARG A 152 17.11 11.13 -8.01
N VAL A 153 17.26 10.28 -6.99
CA VAL A 153 17.53 8.85 -7.17
C VAL A 153 16.57 8.03 -6.32
N MET A 154 15.78 7.19 -7.01
CA MET A 154 14.85 6.28 -6.38
C MET A 154 15.56 5.00 -5.91
N TYR A 155 15.40 4.67 -4.63
CA TYR A 155 15.88 3.41 -4.05
C TYR A 155 14.69 2.53 -3.61
N PRO A 156 14.23 1.60 -4.47
CA PRO A 156 13.16 0.68 -4.10
C PRO A 156 13.51 -0.18 -2.89
N PRO A 157 12.58 -0.40 -1.95
CA PRO A 157 12.83 -1.24 -0.79
C PRO A 157 13.00 -2.72 -1.19
N LYS A 158 13.70 -3.49 -0.35
CA LYS A 158 13.90 -4.94 -0.56
C LYS A 158 12.57 -5.70 -0.61
N LEU A 159 12.08 -6.03 -1.80
CA LEU A 159 10.76 -6.66 -1.99
C LEU A 159 10.63 -8.06 -1.39
N ARG A 160 11.75 -8.76 -1.15
CA ARG A 160 11.74 -10.07 -0.44
C ARG A 160 11.06 -9.95 0.93
N LEU A 161 11.39 -8.88 1.67
CA LEU A 161 10.84 -8.66 3.01
C LEU A 161 9.35 -8.29 2.94
N ALA A 162 8.97 -7.39 2.03
CA ALA A 162 7.56 -7.02 1.83
C ALA A 162 6.69 -8.22 1.48
N ARG A 163 7.13 -9.02 0.50
CA ARG A 163 6.45 -10.24 0.06
C ARG A 163 6.30 -11.22 1.21
N ASN A 164 7.39 -11.54 1.92
CA ASN A 164 7.36 -12.54 2.97
C ASN A 164 6.53 -12.07 4.19
N ALA A 165 6.50 -10.77 4.49
CA ALA A 165 5.65 -10.22 5.55
C ALA A 165 4.16 -10.31 5.18
N ALA A 166 3.79 -9.96 3.95
CA ALA A 166 2.42 -10.09 3.45
C ALA A 166 1.96 -11.55 3.41
N LEU A 167 2.84 -12.47 2.98
CA LEU A 167 2.61 -13.91 3.01
C LEU A 167 2.36 -14.40 4.44
N TYR A 168 3.21 -14.00 5.38
CA TYR A 168 3.08 -14.41 6.78
C TYR A 168 1.76 -13.93 7.38
N LEU A 169 1.37 -12.66 7.16
CA LEU A 169 0.10 -12.13 7.65
C LEU A 169 -1.10 -12.86 7.01
N TYR A 170 -1.05 -13.12 5.71
CA TYR A 170 -2.08 -13.89 5.03
C TYR A 170 -2.23 -15.30 5.63
N ASP A 171 -1.13 -16.04 5.75
CA ASP A 171 -1.16 -17.41 6.28
C ASP A 171 -1.55 -17.44 7.77
N TYR A 172 -1.17 -16.42 8.55
CA TYR A 172 -1.59 -16.28 9.94
C TYR A 172 -3.12 -16.14 10.05
N LEU A 173 -3.73 -15.23 9.28
CA LEU A 173 -5.18 -15.04 9.27
C LEU A 173 -5.94 -16.23 8.67
N ARG A 174 -5.32 -16.94 7.71
CA ARG A 174 -5.86 -18.16 7.11
C ARG A 174 -5.94 -19.32 8.10
N CYS A 175 -5.00 -19.42 9.03
CA CYS A 175 -4.97 -20.45 10.06
C CYS A 175 -5.78 -20.10 11.31
N ASP A 176 -6.21 -18.85 11.45
CA ASP A 176 -7.08 -18.42 12.55
C ASP A 176 -8.53 -18.89 12.31
N PRO A 177 -9.14 -19.66 13.23
CA PRO A 177 -10.48 -20.23 13.04
C PRO A 177 -11.58 -19.19 12.83
N VAL A 178 -11.44 -17.99 13.41
CA VAL A 178 -12.44 -16.92 13.31
C VAL A 178 -12.22 -16.10 12.05
N ALA A 179 -10.96 -15.81 11.71
CA ALA A 179 -10.61 -15.01 10.55
C ALA A 179 -10.77 -15.77 9.23
N SER A 180 -10.47 -17.06 9.21
CA SER A 180 -10.55 -17.91 8.01
C SER A 180 -11.93 -17.92 7.36
N GLY A 181 -13.01 -17.88 8.15
CA GLY A 181 -14.39 -17.76 7.66
C GLY A 181 -14.70 -16.45 6.90
N SER A 182 -13.79 -15.47 6.94
CA SER A 182 -13.94 -14.18 6.25
C SER A 182 -13.11 -14.07 4.97
N ILE A 183 -12.32 -15.09 4.65
CA ILE A 183 -11.38 -15.12 3.53
C ILE A 183 -12.01 -15.87 2.36
N VAL A 184 -11.92 -15.30 1.16
CA VAL A 184 -12.35 -15.96 -0.08
C VAL A 184 -11.15 -16.69 -0.68
N ASN A 185 -11.35 -17.92 -1.18
CA ASN A 185 -10.31 -18.76 -1.80
C ASN A 185 -9.15 -19.15 -0.84
N VAL A 186 -9.51 -19.72 0.32
CA VAL A 186 -8.60 -20.16 1.41
C VAL A 186 -7.63 -21.28 1.00
N GLU A 187 -7.82 -21.91 -0.16
CA GLU A 187 -7.13 -23.16 -0.55
C GLU A 187 -5.62 -23.03 -0.76
N LEU A 188 -5.13 -21.84 -1.13
CA LEU A 188 -3.71 -21.63 -1.40
C LEU A 188 -3.05 -20.94 -0.21
N THR A 189 -1.91 -21.48 0.25
CA THR A 189 -1.00 -20.73 1.12
C THR A 189 -0.48 -19.50 0.39
N GLY A 190 -0.08 -18.46 1.12
CA GLY A 190 0.47 -17.25 0.50
C GLY A 190 1.68 -17.55 -0.39
N LYS A 191 2.47 -18.58 -0.05
CA LYS A 191 3.58 -19.08 -0.88
C LYS A 191 3.09 -19.64 -2.22
N ARG A 192 2.07 -20.51 -2.22
CA ARG A 192 1.51 -21.11 -3.44
C ARG A 192 0.83 -20.06 -4.31
N PHE A 193 0.08 -19.16 -3.68
CA PHE A 193 -0.57 -18.02 -4.35
C PHE A 193 0.45 -17.14 -5.08
N TYR A 194 1.52 -16.72 -4.39
CA TYR A 194 2.60 -15.94 -5.01
C TYR A 194 3.28 -16.69 -6.16
N ALA A 195 3.59 -17.98 -5.97
CA ALA A 195 4.27 -18.80 -6.97
C ALA A 195 3.43 -18.95 -8.25
N ALA A 196 2.13 -19.19 -8.12
CA ALA A 196 1.21 -19.29 -9.25
C ALA A 196 1.15 -17.99 -10.06
N LEU A 197 1.03 -16.84 -9.39
CA LEU A 197 1.00 -15.54 -10.06
C LEU A 197 2.32 -15.19 -10.72
N TYR A 198 3.45 -15.53 -10.09
CA TYR A 198 4.77 -15.32 -10.68
C TYR A 198 4.97 -16.17 -11.94
N ALA A 199 4.60 -17.46 -11.88
CA ALA A 199 4.69 -18.35 -13.03
C ALA A 199 3.79 -17.88 -14.18
N HIS A 200 2.55 -17.49 -13.87
CA HIS A 200 1.62 -16.94 -14.85
C HIS A 200 2.18 -15.69 -15.52
N ALA A 201 2.63 -14.71 -14.73
CA ALA A 201 3.19 -13.46 -15.26
C ALA A 201 4.44 -13.72 -16.10
N LEU A 202 5.31 -14.63 -15.66
CA LEU A 202 6.51 -14.99 -16.41
C LEU A 202 6.17 -15.62 -17.77
N PHE A 203 5.19 -16.53 -17.81
CA PHE A 203 4.73 -17.15 -19.05
C PHE A 203 4.17 -16.13 -20.03
N VAL A 204 3.33 -15.21 -19.55
CA VAL A 204 2.77 -14.13 -20.38
C VAL A 204 3.87 -13.17 -20.86
N SER A 205 4.82 -12.79 -19.99
CA SER A 205 5.92 -11.88 -20.34
C SER A 205 6.97 -12.48 -21.27
N VAL A 206 7.02 -13.80 -21.44
CA VAL A 206 7.95 -14.48 -22.38
C VAL A 206 7.34 -14.65 -23.77
N LYS A 207 6.01 -14.61 -23.89
CA LYS A 207 5.29 -14.78 -25.16
C LYS A 207 5.14 -13.48 -25.96
N LYS A 208 5.48 -12.33 -25.39
CA LYS A 208 5.57 -11.04 -26.08
C LYS A 208 6.98 -10.84 -26.59
#